data_AF-A0A3D4P472-F1
#
_entry.id   AF-A0A3D4P472-F1
#
_cell.length_a   1.000
_cell.length_b   1.000
_cell.length_c   1.000
_cell.angle_alpha   90.00
_cell.angle_beta   90.00
_cell.angle_gamma   90.00
#
_symmetry.space_group_name_H-M   'P 1'
#
loop_
_entity.id
_entity.type
_entity.pdbx_description
1 polymer ?
#
loop_
_entity_poly.entity_id
_entity_poly.type
_entity_poly.pdbx_seq_one_letter_code
_entity_poly.pdbx_strand_id
1 'polypeptide(L)'
;MQYSPKVMDHFANPRNVGEFPDADGVGEVGNPACGDIMKMSIKVKDNVIVDVKFKTFGCGAAIAVSSMVSEMAKGKSLAEAMAITNDLVAEELGGLPKNKMHCSNLGADALHEAIKNYEDKRAGRVPAAAPAGDLHEHEGEACACPYCDTALEEENKAFCRACHVEFEECPACSGITKKGDAKCIHCGAPLGKAS
;
A
#
# COMPACT_ATOMS: atom_id res chain seq x y z
N MET A 1 -22.13 22.57 1.59
CA MET A 1 -20.99 22.01 2.35
C MET A 1 -20.57 20.74 1.62
N GLN A 2 -19.32 20.64 1.15
CA GLN A 2 -18.90 19.60 0.17
C GLN A 2 -18.54 18.25 0.82
N TYR A 3 -18.46 18.19 2.15
CA TYR A 3 -18.23 16.99 2.95
C TYR A 3 -19.32 16.85 4.01
N SER A 4 -19.67 15.60 4.33
CA SER A 4 -20.65 15.31 5.37
C SER A 4 -20.10 15.65 6.76
N PRO A 5 -20.96 15.84 7.78
CA PRO A 5 -20.52 15.99 9.16
C PRO A 5 -19.68 14.80 9.65
N LYS A 6 -19.97 13.58 9.18
CA LYS A 6 -19.20 12.38 9.54
C LYS A 6 -17.77 12.46 8.98
N VAL A 7 -17.61 12.83 7.70
CA VAL A 7 -16.28 13.01 7.10
C VAL A 7 -15.46 14.03 7.88
N MET A 8 -16.08 15.15 8.24
CA MET A 8 -15.40 16.19 9.02
C MET A 8 -15.00 15.72 10.41
N ASP A 9 -15.84 14.93 11.08
CA ASP A 9 -15.54 14.38 12.39
C ASP A 9 -14.42 13.33 12.36
N HIS A 10 -14.43 12.42 11.38
CA HIS A 10 -13.34 11.45 11.21
C HIS A 10 -12.03 12.09 10.75
N PHE A 11 -12.10 13.23 10.05
CA PHE A 11 -10.93 14.01 9.72
C PHE A 11 -10.37 14.77 10.93
N ALA A 12 -11.23 15.42 11.73
CA ALA A 12 -10.82 16.22 12.88
C ALA A 12 -10.40 15.35 14.07
N ASN A 13 -11.07 14.22 14.28
CA ASN A 13 -10.85 13.27 15.37
C ASN A 13 -10.65 11.86 14.81
N PRO A 14 -9.57 11.57 14.08
CA PRO A 14 -9.38 10.24 13.49
C PRO A 14 -9.24 9.18 14.59
N ARG A 15 -10.03 8.12 14.48
CA ARG A 15 -10.00 6.96 15.39
C ARG A 15 -8.87 6.04 15.00
N ASN A 16 -8.38 5.21 15.92
CA ASN A 16 -7.47 4.10 15.58
C ASN A 16 -6.16 4.50 14.85
N VAL A 17 -5.69 5.74 14.97
CA VAL A 17 -4.39 6.14 14.43
C VAL A 17 -3.27 5.42 15.19
N GLY A 18 -2.29 4.89 14.46
CA GLY A 18 -1.09 4.27 15.01
C GLY A 18 -0.63 3.04 14.22
N GLU A 19 0.26 2.27 14.83
CA GLU A 19 0.72 1.00 14.29
C GLU A 19 0.91 -0.01 15.42
N PHE A 20 0.88 -1.30 15.08
CA PHE A 20 1.29 -2.35 16.01
C PHE A 20 2.67 -2.86 15.60
N PRO A 21 3.65 -2.92 16.52
CA PRO A 21 4.92 -3.57 16.24
C PRO A 21 4.76 -5.08 16.01
N ASP A 22 3.73 -5.68 16.60
CA ASP A 22 3.38 -7.10 16.57
C ASP A 22 2.01 -7.32 15.91
N ALA A 23 1.80 -6.71 14.74
CA ALA A 23 0.57 -6.90 13.96
C ALA A 23 0.48 -8.33 13.40
N ASP A 24 -0.70 -8.95 13.50
CA ASP A 24 -0.96 -10.25 12.90
C ASP A 24 -1.01 -10.14 11.38
N GLY A 25 -1.65 -9.08 10.86
CA GLY A 25 -1.73 -8.73 9.45
C GLY A 25 -1.38 -7.27 9.19
N VAL A 26 -0.69 -6.99 8.10
CA VAL A 26 -0.35 -5.63 7.66
C VAL A 26 -0.62 -5.51 6.17
N GLY A 27 -1.40 -4.50 5.79
CA GLY A 27 -1.66 -4.13 4.41
C GLY A 27 -1.15 -2.71 4.16
N GLU A 28 -0.44 -2.53 3.06
CA GLU A 28 0.06 -1.23 2.63
C GLU A 28 -0.32 -1.03 1.16
N VAL A 29 -0.98 0.08 0.88
CA VAL A 29 -1.46 0.43 -0.46
C VAL A 29 -1.16 1.91 -0.70
N GLY A 30 -0.88 2.26 -1.95
CA GLY A 30 -0.62 3.64 -2.33
C GLY A 30 -1.19 3.92 -3.71
N ASN A 31 -1.48 5.20 -3.97
CA ASN A 31 -1.86 5.66 -5.30
C ASN A 31 -0.85 6.70 -5.80
N PRO A 32 0.05 6.34 -6.73
CA PRO A 32 1.09 7.24 -7.24
C PRO A 32 0.53 8.47 -7.96
N ALA A 33 -0.69 8.41 -8.51
CA ALA A 33 -1.32 9.54 -9.18
C ALA A 33 -1.71 10.68 -8.22
N CYS A 34 -1.91 10.38 -6.93
CA CYS A 34 -2.33 11.35 -5.92
C CYS A 34 -1.33 11.49 -4.77
N GLY A 35 -0.34 10.60 -4.67
CA GLY A 35 0.63 10.56 -3.58
C GLY A 35 0.07 10.09 -2.25
N ASP A 36 -1.15 9.52 -2.25
CA ASP A 36 -1.79 8.98 -1.04
C ASP A 36 -1.19 7.60 -0.74
N ILE A 37 -0.71 7.38 0.48
CA ILE A 37 -0.20 6.11 0.99
C ILE A 37 -0.98 5.75 2.25
N MET A 38 -1.41 4.50 2.36
CA MET A 38 -2.14 3.99 3.50
C MET A 38 -1.58 2.66 3.95
N LYS A 39 -1.34 2.56 5.25
CA LYS A 39 -0.93 1.35 5.93
C LYS A 39 -1.94 1.02 7.02
N MET A 40 -2.46 -0.20 6.99
CA MET A 40 -3.37 -0.70 8.01
C MET A 40 -2.83 -1.98 8.65
N SER A 41 -2.91 -2.04 9.97
CA SER A 41 -2.42 -3.13 10.80
C SER A 41 -3.58 -3.70 11.60
N ILE A 42 -3.75 -5.01 11.55
CA ILE A 42 -4.85 -5.71 12.22
C ILE A 42 -4.30 -6.69 13.27
N LYS A 43 -5.05 -6.83 14.37
CA LYS A 43 -4.91 -7.93 15.31
C LYS A 43 -6.10 -8.86 15.20
N VAL A 44 -5.85 -10.15 15.10
CA VAL A 44 -6.87 -11.17 14.83
C VAL A 44 -6.83 -12.22 15.92
N LYS A 45 -7.98 -12.50 16.52
CA LYS A 45 -8.18 -13.57 17.48
C LYS A 45 -9.40 -14.38 17.08
N ASP A 46 -9.27 -15.70 16.98
CA ASP A 46 -10.37 -16.61 16.65
C ASP A 46 -11.12 -16.21 15.36
N ASN A 47 -10.39 -15.80 14.32
CA ASN A 47 -10.92 -15.25 13.05
C ASN A 47 -11.73 -13.94 13.17
N VAL A 48 -11.63 -13.24 14.29
CA VAL A 48 -12.25 -11.93 14.52
C VAL A 48 -11.18 -10.86 14.66
N ILE A 49 -11.38 -9.73 13.99
CA ILE A 49 -10.49 -8.57 14.10
C ILE A 49 -10.74 -7.89 15.45
N VAL A 50 -9.83 -8.07 16.40
CA VAL A 50 -10.00 -7.51 17.76
C VAL A 50 -9.56 -6.06 17.86
N ASP A 51 -8.58 -5.66 17.04
CA ASP A 51 -8.14 -4.28 16.97
C ASP A 51 -7.55 -3.94 15.61
N VAL A 52 -7.68 -2.68 15.23
CA VAL A 52 -7.20 -2.13 13.96
C VAL A 52 -6.49 -0.83 14.26
N LYS A 53 -5.35 -0.63 13.58
CA LYS A 53 -4.61 0.63 13.59
C LYS A 53 -4.22 1.00 12.17
N PHE A 54 -4.23 2.30 11.87
CA PHE A 54 -3.76 2.77 10.58
C PHE A 54 -2.80 3.94 10.69
N LYS A 55 -1.97 4.06 9.66
CA LYS A 55 -1.23 5.26 9.30
C LYS A 55 -1.53 5.59 7.86
N THR A 56 -1.88 6.82 7.57
CA THR A 56 -2.00 7.29 6.19
C THR A 56 -1.26 8.60 6.02
N PHE A 57 -0.68 8.77 4.85
CA PHE A 57 -0.18 10.03 4.35
C PHE A 57 -1.03 10.36 3.12
N GLY A 58 -1.78 11.46 3.18
CA GLY A 58 -2.66 11.80 2.08
C GLY A 58 -3.60 12.93 2.39
N CYS A 59 -4.56 13.15 1.50
CA CYS A 59 -5.55 14.20 1.68
C CYS A 59 -6.48 13.93 2.88
N GLY A 60 -7.14 14.98 3.40
CA GLY A 60 -8.04 14.83 4.56
C GLY A 60 -9.18 13.83 4.36
N ALA A 61 -9.58 13.57 3.11
CA ALA A 61 -10.54 12.52 2.78
C ALA A 61 -9.96 11.12 2.99
N ALA A 62 -8.68 10.89 2.66
CA ALA A 62 -8.01 9.62 2.92
C ALA A 62 -7.96 9.31 4.43
N ILE A 63 -7.64 10.31 5.26
CA ILE A 63 -7.66 10.17 6.73
C ILE A 63 -9.06 9.79 7.24
N ALA A 64 -10.10 10.48 6.76
CA ALA A 64 -11.47 10.21 7.18
C ALA A 64 -11.93 8.80 6.76
N VAL A 65 -11.60 8.38 5.54
CA VAL A 65 -11.85 7.03 5.02
C VAL A 65 -11.12 5.98 5.87
N SER A 66 -9.82 6.11 6.09
CA SER A 66 -9.05 5.17 6.91
C SER A 66 -9.65 5.02 8.30
N SER A 67 -10.05 6.15 8.90
CA SER A 67 -10.69 6.14 10.21
C SER A 67 -12.02 5.39 10.19
N MET A 68 -12.87 5.63 9.19
CA MET A 68 -14.14 4.92 9.07
C MET A 68 -13.93 3.42 8.86
N VAL A 69 -13.06 3.03 7.92
CA VAL A 69 -12.76 1.62 7.65
C VAL A 69 -12.26 0.91 8.91
N SER A 70 -11.37 1.56 9.67
CA SER A 70 -10.83 0.96 10.90
C SER A 70 -11.91 0.70 11.97
N GLU A 71 -12.91 1.58 12.09
CA GLU A 71 -14.04 1.36 13.00
C GLU A 71 -14.99 0.30 12.46
N MET A 72 -15.27 0.31 11.15
CA MET A 72 -16.13 -0.69 10.51
C MET A 72 -15.55 -2.10 10.58
N ALA A 73 -14.22 -2.25 10.53
CA ALA A 73 -13.54 -3.55 10.55
C ALA A 73 -13.37 -4.11 11.97
N LYS A 74 -13.28 -3.26 12.99
CA LYS A 74 -13.07 -3.68 14.37
C LYS A 74 -14.27 -4.46 14.89
N GLY A 75 -14.02 -5.65 15.45
CA GLY A 75 -15.03 -6.55 16.00
C GLY A 75 -15.72 -7.44 14.96
N LYS A 76 -15.41 -7.29 13.67
CA LYS A 76 -15.94 -8.15 12.60
C LYS A 76 -15.07 -9.37 12.37
N SER A 77 -15.68 -10.44 11.86
CA SER A 77 -14.93 -11.58 11.34
C SER A 77 -14.15 -11.20 10.07
N LEU A 78 -13.12 -11.98 9.73
CA LEU A 78 -12.34 -11.74 8.51
C LEU A 78 -13.22 -11.72 7.24
N ALA A 79 -14.21 -12.61 7.17
CA ALA A 79 -15.14 -12.66 6.04
C ALA A 79 -16.03 -11.41 5.95
N GLU A 80 -16.56 -10.92 7.07
CA GLU A 80 -17.35 -9.69 7.11
C GLU A 80 -16.50 -8.44 6.83
N ALA A 81 -15.25 -8.44 7.27
CA ALA A 81 -14.30 -7.37 6.99
C ALA A 81 -13.91 -7.34 5.51
N MET A 82 -13.77 -8.50 4.86
CA MET A 82 -13.58 -8.62 3.40
C MET A 82 -14.80 -8.20 2.57
N ALA A 83 -15.98 -8.13 3.19
CA ALA A 83 -17.19 -7.62 2.53
C ALA A 83 -17.30 -6.08 2.59
N ILE A 84 -16.38 -5.40 3.28
CA ILE A 84 -16.36 -3.94 3.35
C ILE A 84 -15.85 -3.41 2.01
N THR A 85 -16.76 -2.89 1.19
CA THR A 85 -16.42 -2.27 -0.09
C THR A 85 -16.29 -0.76 0.04
N ASN A 86 -15.68 -0.15 -0.97
CA ASN A 86 -15.52 1.30 -1.05
C ASN A 86 -16.84 2.06 -1.06
N ASP A 87 -17.85 1.49 -1.72
CA ASP A 87 -19.19 2.05 -1.75
C ASP A 87 -19.81 2.06 -0.35
N LEU A 88 -19.65 0.96 0.40
CA LEU A 88 -20.17 0.86 1.77
C LEU A 88 -19.50 1.90 2.70
N VAL A 89 -18.19 2.11 2.54
CA VAL A 89 -17.46 3.12 3.32
C VAL A 89 -17.92 4.53 2.96
N ALA A 90 -18.12 4.81 1.67
CA ALA A 90 -18.63 6.10 1.20
C ALA A 90 -20.06 6.35 1.70
N GLU A 91 -20.93 5.35 1.69
CA GLU A 91 -22.27 5.41 2.25
C GLU A 91 -22.25 5.66 3.76
N GLU A 92 -21.39 4.96 4.51
CA GLU A 92 -21.27 5.16 5.95
C GLU A 92 -20.75 6.55 6.30
N LEU A 93 -19.87 7.10 5.47
CA LEU A 93 -19.43 8.49 5.57
C LEU A 93 -20.52 9.50 5.19
N GLY A 94 -21.75 9.08 4.84
CA GLY A 94 -22.84 9.97 4.46
C GLY A 94 -22.71 10.51 3.03
N GLY A 95 -22.00 9.77 2.18
CA GLY A 95 -21.71 10.11 0.79
C GLY A 95 -20.39 10.87 0.64
N LEU A 96 -19.63 10.49 -0.38
CA LEU A 96 -18.43 11.19 -0.83
C LEU A 96 -18.64 11.78 -2.23
N PRO A 97 -18.09 12.98 -2.51
CA PRO A 97 -18.09 13.53 -3.85
C PRO A 97 -17.45 12.56 -4.85
N LYS A 98 -18.04 12.42 -6.06
CA LYS A 98 -17.58 11.47 -7.09
C LYS A 98 -16.09 11.61 -7.44
N ASN A 99 -15.55 12.83 -7.40
CA ASN A 99 -14.14 13.13 -7.63
C ASN A 99 -13.19 12.66 -6.51
N LYS A 100 -13.71 12.14 -5.39
CA LYS A 100 -12.96 11.65 -4.22
C LYS A 100 -13.20 10.18 -3.88
N MET A 101 -13.90 9.46 -4.75
CA MET A 101 -14.12 8.02 -4.59
C MET A 101 -12.80 7.22 -4.62
N HIS A 102 -11.79 7.67 -5.38
CA HIS A 102 -10.47 7.02 -5.40
C HIS A 102 -9.77 7.01 -4.02
N CYS A 103 -10.03 8.00 -3.16
CA CYS A 103 -9.51 8.01 -1.78
C CYS A 103 -10.23 6.99 -0.90
N SER A 104 -11.48 6.65 -1.22
CA SER A 104 -12.24 5.59 -0.54
C SER A 104 -11.67 4.23 -0.87
N ASN A 105 -11.27 4.06 -2.13
CA ASN A 105 -10.67 2.84 -2.66
C ASN A 105 -9.49 2.32 -1.84
N LEU A 106 -8.55 3.22 -1.53
CA LEU A 106 -7.38 2.88 -0.72
C LEU A 106 -7.74 2.34 0.67
N GLY A 107 -8.85 2.77 1.25
CA GLY A 107 -9.29 2.33 2.58
C GLY A 107 -9.61 0.85 2.66
N ALA A 108 -10.55 0.40 1.83
CA ALA A 108 -10.94 -1.01 1.80
C ALA A 108 -9.82 -1.89 1.23
N ASP A 109 -9.08 -1.39 0.24
CA ASP A 109 -7.96 -2.14 -0.35
C ASP A 109 -6.88 -2.40 0.71
N ALA A 110 -6.54 -1.41 1.54
CA ALA A 110 -5.61 -1.61 2.66
C ALA A 110 -6.09 -2.67 3.65
N LEU A 111 -7.40 -2.73 3.90
CA LEU A 111 -8.00 -3.74 4.80
C LEU A 111 -7.86 -5.13 4.22
N HIS A 112 -8.22 -5.29 2.95
CA HIS A 112 -8.16 -6.56 2.26
C HIS A 112 -6.73 -7.08 2.19
N GLU A 113 -5.76 -6.22 1.88
CA GLU A 113 -4.34 -6.59 1.90
C GLU A 113 -3.87 -6.99 3.30
N ALA A 114 -4.34 -6.31 4.35
CA ALA A 114 -4.00 -6.69 5.73
C ALA A 114 -4.56 -8.07 6.12
N ILE A 115 -5.78 -8.39 5.66
CA ILE A 115 -6.42 -9.70 5.89
C ILE A 115 -5.71 -10.79 5.10
N LYS A 116 -5.42 -10.57 3.81
CA LYS A 116 -4.65 -11.53 2.99
C LYS A 116 -3.28 -11.80 3.59
N ASN A 117 -2.58 -10.75 4.04
CA ASN A 117 -1.28 -10.88 4.72
C ASN A 117 -1.37 -11.78 5.96
N TYR A 118 -2.45 -11.65 6.75
CA TYR A 118 -2.70 -12.52 7.89
C TYR A 118 -2.96 -13.98 7.46
N GLU A 119 -3.80 -14.19 6.44
CA GLU A 119 -4.13 -15.52 5.94
C GLU A 119 -2.91 -16.24 5.34
N ASP A 120 -2.08 -15.53 4.58
CA ASP A 120 -0.84 -16.06 4.00
C ASP A 120 0.15 -16.47 5.09
N LYS A 121 0.36 -15.62 6.11
CA LYS A 121 1.18 -15.96 7.28
C LYS A 121 0.67 -17.22 7.99
N ARG A 122 -0.65 -17.36 8.13
CA ARG A 122 -1.27 -18.56 8.72
C ARG A 122 -1.09 -19.82 7.86
N ALA A 123 -1.09 -19.67 6.54
CA ALA A 123 -0.85 -20.74 5.58
C ALA A 123 0.64 -21.09 5.44
N GLY A 124 1.54 -20.42 6.17
CA GLY A 124 2.99 -20.60 6.05
C GLY A 124 3.56 -20.05 4.74
N ARG A 125 2.78 -19.28 3.99
CA ARG A 125 3.29 -18.50 2.86
C ARG A 125 3.89 -17.24 3.45
N VAL A 126 5.19 -17.05 3.24
CA VAL A 126 5.80 -15.76 3.55
C VAL A 126 5.12 -14.73 2.65
N PRO A 127 4.40 -13.74 3.20
CA PRO A 127 3.79 -12.72 2.36
C PRO A 127 4.92 -12.06 1.58
N ALA A 128 4.75 -11.94 0.27
CA ALA A 128 5.62 -11.09 -0.53
C ALA A 128 5.69 -9.74 0.19
N ALA A 129 6.91 -9.30 0.53
CA ALA A 129 7.11 -7.95 1.02
C ALA A 129 6.35 -7.01 0.07
N ALA A 130 5.58 -6.06 0.65
CA ALA A 130 4.73 -5.15 -0.10
C ALA A 130 5.44 -4.71 -1.40
N PRO A 131 4.78 -4.75 -2.57
CA PRO A 131 5.41 -4.30 -3.79
C PRO A 131 5.94 -2.88 -3.56
N ALA A 132 7.26 -2.74 -3.59
CA ALA A 132 7.91 -1.45 -3.60
C ALA A 132 7.57 -0.77 -4.92
N GLY A 133 6.43 -0.07 -4.96
CA GLY A 133 5.88 0.58 -6.15
C GLY A 133 5.39 -0.43 -7.19
N ASP A 134 4.23 -0.15 -7.77
CA ASP A 134 3.68 -0.97 -8.85
C ASP A 134 4.72 -1.25 -9.94
N LEU A 135 4.84 -2.53 -10.32
CA LEU A 135 5.21 -2.91 -11.67
C LEU A 135 4.13 -2.34 -12.60
N HIS A 136 4.37 -1.16 -13.14
CA HIS A 136 3.48 -0.57 -14.13
C HIS A 136 3.93 -1.06 -15.52
N GLU A 137 3.10 -1.85 -16.19
CA GLU A 137 3.24 -2.11 -17.62
C GLU A 137 2.96 -0.79 -18.37
N HIS A 138 4.02 -0.15 -18.86
CA HIS A 138 3.89 0.99 -19.76
C HIS A 138 3.74 0.45 -21.18
N GLU A 139 2.49 0.28 -21.64
CA GLU A 139 2.21 0.25 -23.07
C GLU A 139 2.50 1.64 -23.66
N GLY A 140 3.75 1.87 -24.07
CA GLY A 140 4.06 2.84 -25.11
C GLY A 140 4.73 4.16 -24.73
N GLU A 141 5.25 4.38 -23.52
CA GLU A 141 6.08 5.56 -23.22
C GLU A 141 7.35 5.17 -22.44
N ALA A 142 8.47 5.82 -22.79
CA ALA A 142 9.85 5.40 -22.56
C ALA A 142 10.18 4.95 -21.11
N CYS A 143 10.96 3.87 -20.97
CA CYS A 143 11.51 3.43 -19.69
C CYS A 143 12.25 4.58 -18.99
N ALA A 144 12.07 4.79 -17.67
CA ALA A 144 12.79 5.82 -16.91
C ALA A 144 13.79 5.20 -15.92
N CYS A 145 14.89 5.88 -15.67
CA CYS A 145 15.91 5.46 -14.71
C CYS A 145 15.41 5.57 -13.26
N PRO A 146 15.44 4.50 -12.44
CA PRO A 146 14.93 4.53 -11.07
C PRO A 146 15.77 5.35 -10.08
N TYR A 147 16.91 5.89 -10.52
CA TYR A 147 17.82 6.68 -9.69
C TYR A 147 17.86 8.17 -10.05
N CYS A 148 17.42 8.54 -11.26
CA CYS A 148 17.48 9.94 -11.72
C CYS A 148 16.32 10.36 -12.63
N ASP A 149 15.27 9.53 -12.72
CA ASP A 149 14.02 9.76 -13.45
C ASP A 149 14.19 10.16 -14.93
N THR A 150 15.37 9.94 -15.48
CA THR A 150 15.71 10.29 -16.87
C THR A 150 15.26 9.16 -17.77
N ALA A 151 14.62 9.49 -18.90
CA ALA A 151 14.25 8.51 -19.91
C ALA A 151 15.48 7.72 -20.39
N LEU A 152 15.38 6.40 -20.31
CA LEU A 152 16.31 5.43 -20.87
C LEU A 152 15.95 5.23 -22.34
N GLU A 153 16.97 5.28 -23.18
CA GLU A 153 16.85 4.90 -24.58
C GLU A 153 16.54 3.39 -24.67
N GLU A 154 15.59 3.01 -25.54
CA GLU A 154 15.09 1.63 -25.72
C GLU A 154 16.20 0.57 -25.90
N GLU A 155 17.34 0.95 -26.47
CA GLU A 155 18.44 0.05 -26.80
C GLU A 155 19.41 -0.21 -25.63
N ASN A 156 19.33 0.52 -24.51
CA ASN A 156 20.33 0.43 -23.43
C ASN A 156 19.72 0.42 -22.02
N LYS A 157 18.77 -0.49 -21.79
CA LYS A 157 18.10 -0.72 -20.49
C LYS A 157 19.04 -1.22 -19.38
N ALA A 158 20.30 -1.52 -19.70
CA ALA A 158 21.32 -1.98 -18.75
C ALA A 158 22.23 -0.86 -18.21
N PHE A 159 22.14 0.37 -18.76
CA PHE A 159 23.00 1.48 -18.35
C PHE A 159 22.33 2.85 -18.57
N CYS A 160 22.27 3.65 -17.51
CA CYS A 160 21.80 5.02 -17.61
C CYS A 160 22.93 5.99 -17.96
N ARG A 161 22.88 6.61 -19.15
CA ARG A 161 23.87 7.62 -19.58
C ARG A 161 23.87 8.92 -18.76
N ALA A 162 22.76 9.27 -18.13
CA ALA A 162 22.65 10.51 -17.34
C ALA A 162 23.39 10.43 -16.00
N CYS A 163 23.21 9.34 -15.25
CA CYS A 163 23.82 9.13 -13.94
C CYS A 163 24.98 8.11 -13.95
N HIS A 164 25.30 7.54 -15.12
CA HIS A 164 26.33 6.51 -15.32
C HIS A 164 26.17 5.27 -14.41
N VAL A 165 24.93 4.88 -14.13
CA VAL A 165 24.62 3.67 -13.34
C VAL A 165 24.38 2.48 -14.26
N GLU A 166 25.10 1.39 -14.03
CA GLU A 166 24.82 0.08 -14.60
C GLU A 166 23.73 -0.63 -13.79
N PHE A 167 22.83 -1.31 -14.47
CA PHE A 167 21.73 -2.05 -13.86
C PHE A 167 21.96 -3.57 -13.93
N GLU A 168 21.46 -4.28 -12.93
CA GLU A 168 21.34 -5.74 -12.91
C GLU A 168 19.93 -6.14 -12.44
N GLU A 169 19.48 -7.32 -12.82
CA GLU A 169 18.22 -7.88 -12.31
C GLU A 169 18.46 -8.57 -10.97
N CYS A 170 17.63 -8.25 -9.98
CA CYS A 170 17.68 -8.91 -8.69
C CYS A 170 17.24 -10.38 -8.83
N PRO A 171 18.04 -11.36 -8.37
CA PRO A 171 17.67 -12.78 -8.46
C PRO A 171 16.49 -13.17 -7.55
N ALA A 172 16.11 -12.31 -6.58
CA ALA A 172 15.04 -12.59 -5.63
C ALA A 172 13.67 -12.05 -6.09
N CYS A 173 13.63 -10.90 -6.76
CA CYS A 173 12.37 -10.25 -7.16
C CYS A 173 12.30 -9.84 -8.64
N SER A 174 13.35 -10.11 -9.42
CA SER A 174 13.48 -9.67 -10.82
C SER A 174 13.42 -8.16 -11.02
N GLY A 175 13.45 -7.36 -9.95
CA GLY A 175 13.50 -5.90 -10.01
C GLY A 175 14.87 -5.39 -10.47
N ILE A 176 14.87 -4.28 -11.20
CA ILE A 176 16.09 -3.63 -11.71
C ILE A 176 16.78 -2.89 -10.56
N THR A 177 18.04 -3.23 -10.29
CA THR A 177 18.84 -2.62 -9.22
C THR A 177 20.20 -2.21 -9.77
N LYS A 178 20.91 -1.31 -9.07
CA LYS A 178 22.26 -0.93 -9.45
C LYS A 178 23.23 -2.09 -9.26
N LYS A 179 24.06 -2.28 -10.28
CA LYS A 179 25.09 -3.31 -10.29
C LYS A 179 26.12 -3.08 -9.19
N GLY A 180 26.30 -4.08 -8.32
CA GLY A 180 27.26 -4.03 -7.22
C GLY A 180 26.76 -3.37 -5.93
N ASP A 181 25.47 -3.02 -5.84
CA ASP A 181 24.87 -2.62 -4.56
C ASP A 181 24.83 -3.83 -3.59
N ALA A 182 24.96 -3.57 -2.29
CA ALA A 182 24.94 -4.64 -1.28
C ALA A 182 23.54 -5.26 -1.11
N LYS A 183 22.48 -4.50 -1.41
CA LYS A 183 21.08 -4.89 -1.24
C LYS A 183 20.21 -4.33 -2.35
N CYS A 184 19.16 -5.07 -2.72
CA CYS A 184 18.18 -4.65 -3.70
C CYS A 184 17.33 -3.49 -3.17
N ILE A 185 17.15 -2.45 -3.99
CA ILE A 185 16.28 -1.31 -3.66
C ILE A 185 14.79 -1.69 -3.62
N HIS A 186 14.39 -2.77 -4.30
CA HIS A 186 12.99 -3.20 -4.39
C HIS A 186 12.59 -4.17 -3.27
N CYS A 187 13.44 -5.16 -2.94
CA CYS A 187 13.09 -6.20 -1.97
C CYS A 187 14.02 -6.26 -0.75
N GLY A 188 15.07 -5.44 -0.71
CA GLY A 188 16.07 -5.45 0.37
C GLY A 188 16.97 -6.70 0.42
N ALA A 189 16.79 -7.65 -0.51
CA ALA A 189 17.59 -8.88 -0.57
C ALA A 189 19.07 -8.56 -0.85
N PRO A 190 20.02 -9.27 -0.23
CA PRO A 190 21.44 -9.08 -0.51
C PRO A 190 21.76 -9.48 -1.96
N LEU A 191 22.44 -8.61 -2.70
CA LEU A 191 22.78 -8.83 -4.12
C LEU A 191 24.20 -9.38 -4.33
N GLY A 192 24.97 -9.54 -3.25
CA GLY A 192 26.32 -10.12 -3.31
C GLY A 192 26.30 -11.64 -3.14
N LYS A 193 26.97 -12.35 -4.04
CA LYS A 193 27.53 -13.67 -3.70
C LYS A 193 28.56 -13.46 -2.59
N ALA A 194 28.43 -14.20 -1.50
CA ALA A 194 29.53 -14.40 -0.56
C ALA A 194 30.77 -14.81 -1.37
N SER A 195 31.77 -13.94 -1.39
CA SER A 195 33.14 -14.25 -1.79
C SER A 195 34.01 -14.03 -0.57
#